data_AF-A0A420ICK1-F1
#
_entry.id   AF-A0A420ICK1-F1
#
_cell.length_a   1.000
_cell.length_b   1.000
_cell.length_c   1.000
_cell.angle_alpha   90.00
_cell.angle_beta   90.00
_cell.angle_gamma   90.00
#
_symmetry.space_group_name_H-M   'P 1'
#
loop_
_entity.id
_entity.type
_entity.pdbx_description
1 polymer ?
#
loop_
_entity_poly.entity_id
_entity_poly.type
_entity_poly.pdbx_seq_one_letter_code
_entity_poly.pdbx_strand_id
1 'polypeptide(L)' 'MSREGGSLSKIQKTTQIKEKVEEKEGIPPVQQRLISGGKQMSDDKRAKDYNLVGGSTLHLVLALRGGL' A
#
# COMPACT_ATOMS: atom_id res chain seq x y z
N MET A 1 30.18 6.16 -1.36
CA MET A 1 28.84 6.36 -1.96
C MET A 1 28.05 5.07 -1.78
N SER A 2 27.49 4.85 -0.60
CA SER A 2 26.69 3.65 -0.31
C SER A 2 25.30 4.13 0.05
N ARG A 3 24.33 3.69 -0.76
CA ARG A 3 22.93 4.13 -0.76
C ARG A 3 22.37 4.05 0.65
N GLU A 4 22.04 5.21 1.22
CA GLU A 4 21.05 5.30 2.29
C GLU A 4 19.73 4.83 1.71
N GLY A 5 19.46 3.52 1.83
CA GLY A 5 18.12 2.96 1.76
C GLY A 5 17.35 3.43 2.99
N GLY A 6 17.13 4.76 3.08
CA GLY A 6 16.38 5.39 4.13
C GLY A 6 15.06 4.67 4.27
N SER A 7 14.77 4.25 5.49
CA SER A 7 13.61 3.48 5.93
C SER A 7 12.29 4.21 5.64
N LEU A 8 11.92 4.31 4.36
CA LEU A 8 10.70 4.93 3.86
C LEU A 8 9.44 4.22 4.40
N SER A 9 9.55 2.96 4.84
CA SER A 9 8.46 2.17 5.40
C SER A 9 8.01 2.62 6.79
N LYS A 10 8.80 3.44 7.52
CA LYS A 10 8.51 3.78 8.92
C LYS A 10 7.46 4.90 9.09
N ILE A 11 7.19 5.67 8.02
CA ILE A 11 6.27 6.84 8.05
C ILE A 11 5.20 6.84 6.97
N GLN A 12 5.25 5.94 5.99
CA GLN A 12 4.30 5.96 4.88
C GLN A 12 2.88 5.59 5.33
N LYS A 13 1.91 6.44 4.97
CA LYS A 13 0.49 6.14 5.08
C LYS A 13 0.08 5.12 4.02
N THR A 14 -0.98 4.36 4.29
CA THR A 14 -1.57 3.45 3.30
C THR A 14 -1.88 4.16 1.98
N THR A 15 -2.31 5.43 2.02
CA THR A 15 -2.59 6.25 0.83
C THR A 15 -1.38 6.37 -0.10
N GLN A 16 -0.18 6.62 0.44
CA GLN A 16 1.04 6.72 -0.38
C GLN A 16 1.45 5.38 -1.01
N ILE A 17 1.12 4.26 -0.35
CA ILE A 17 1.33 2.94 -0.95
C ILE A 17 0.38 2.76 -2.12
N LYS A 18 -0.89 3.18 -1.99
CA LYS A 18 -1.86 3.10 -3.09
C LYS A 18 -1.47 3.97 -4.28
N GLU A 19 -0.97 5.19 -4.06
CA GLU A 19 -0.45 6.06 -5.12
C GLU A 19 0.68 5.40 -5.90
N LYS A 20 1.63 4.74 -5.21
CA LYS A 20 2.71 3.99 -5.88
C LYS A 20 2.22 2.78 -6.66
N VAL A 21 1.17 2.12 -6.16
CA VAL A 21 0.53 1.01 -6.87
C VAL A 21 -0.23 1.54 -8.08
N GLU A 22 -0.87 2.70 -8.01
CA GLU A 22 -1.52 3.35 -9.15
C GLU A 22 -0.50 3.71 -10.24
N GLU A 23 0.64 4.29 -9.86
CA GLU A 23 1.69 4.64 -10.82
C GLU A 23 2.26 3.40 -11.55
N LYS A 24 2.30 2.25 -10.87
CA LYS A 24 2.84 1.00 -11.43
C LYS A 24 1.82 0.19 -12.22
N GLU A 25 0.61 0.03 -11.69
CA GLU A 25 -0.42 -0.85 -12.22
C GLU A 25 -1.50 -0.09 -13.00
N GLY A 26 -1.55 1.25 -12.89
CA GLY A 26 -2.58 2.10 -13.49
C GLY A 26 -3.95 2.02 -12.82
N ILE A 27 -4.05 1.42 -11.63
CA ILE A 27 -5.31 1.17 -10.93
C ILE A 27 -5.62 2.35 -9.99
N PRO A 28 -6.80 2.98 -10.06
CA PRO A 28 -7.17 4.06 -9.15
C PRO A 28 -7.18 3.64 -7.67
N PRO A 29 -6.75 4.48 -6.70
CA PRO A 29 -6.63 4.13 -5.27
C PRO A 29 -7.96 3.72 -4.65
N VAL A 30 -9.06 4.25 -5.18
CA VAL A 30 -10.43 3.93 -4.77
C VAL A 30 -10.83 2.51 -5.16
N GLN A 31 -10.24 1.96 -6.22
CA GLN A 31 -10.42 0.57 -6.67
C GLN A 31 -9.39 -0.36 -6.02
N GLN A 32 -8.36 0.15 -5.36
CA GLN A 32 -7.35 -0.67 -4.70
C GLN A 32 -7.75 -1.04 -3.28
N ARG A 33 -7.78 -2.34 -2.99
CA ARG A 33 -7.88 -2.88 -1.64
C ARG A 33 -6.59 -3.58 -1.28
N LEU A 34 -5.78 -2.92 -0.45
CA LEU A 34 -4.53 -3.48 0.07
C LEU A 34 -4.83 -4.35 1.30
N ILE A 35 -4.28 -5.55 1.33
CA ILE A 35 -4.41 -6.52 2.42
C ILE A 35 -3.02 -6.93 2.88
N SER A 36 -2.76 -6.77 4.18
CA SER A 36 -1.52 -7.18 4.84
C SER A 36 -1.83 -8.24 5.90
N GLY A 37 -1.17 -9.39 5.82
CA GLY A 37 -1.33 -10.48 6.81
C GLY A 37 -2.79 -10.92 7.02
N GLY A 38 -3.60 -10.90 5.96
CA GLY A 38 -5.03 -11.22 6.02
C GLY A 38 -5.94 -10.09 6.54
N LYS A 39 -5.40 -8.90 6.84
CA LYS A 39 -6.17 -7.73 7.27
C LYS A 39 -6.17 -6.63 6.21
N GLN A 40 -7.36 -6.13 5.86
CA GLN A 40 -7.48 -4.97 4.99
C GLN A 40 -6.85 -3.74 5.64
N MET A 41 -6.06 -3.02 4.85
CA MET A 41 -5.45 -1.78 5.26
C MET A 41 -6.43 -0.61 5.11
N SER A 42 -6.66 0.11 6.19
CA SER A 42 -7.34 1.41 6.22
C SER A 42 -6.40 2.54 5.78
N ASP A 43 -6.94 3.50 5.04
CA ASP A 43 -6.27 4.71 4.56
C ASP A 43 -5.77 5.62 5.70
N ASP A 44 -6.50 5.63 6.82
CA ASP A 44 -6.16 6.42 8.02
C ASP A 44 -4.97 5.86 8.80
N LYS A 45 -4.57 4.62 8.53
CA LYS A 45 -3.48 3.94 9.23
C LYS A 45 -2.18 3.99 8.42
N ARG A 46 -1.06 3.83 9.12
CA ARG A 46 0.27 3.80 8.52
C ARG A 46 0.72 2.36 8.28
N ALA A 47 1.68 2.20 7.37
CA ALA A 47 2.31 0.91 7.09
C ALA A 47 2.85 0.23 8.36
N LYS A 48 3.40 1.03 9.28
CA LYS A 48 3.92 0.59 10.58
C LYS A 48 2.83 -0.02 11.49
N ASP A 49 1.59 0.45 11.41
CA ASP A 49 0.48 -0.11 12.20
C ASP A 49 0.13 -1.54 11.79
N TYR A 50 0.54 -1.94 10.58
CA TYR A 50 0.43 -3.31 10.06
C TYR A 50 1.76 -4.08 10.11
N ASN A 51 2.75 -3.58 10.84
CA ASN A 51 4.11 -4.14 10.91
C ASN A 51 4.74 -4.38 9.53
N LEU A 52 4.45 -3.52 8.55
CA LEU A 52 5.07 -3.63 7.23
C LEU A 52 6.54 -3.26 7.31
N VAL A 53 7.39 -4.20 6.89
CA VAL A 53 8.83 -4.05 6.77
C VAL A 53 9.24 -4.11 5.31
N GLY A 54 10.47 -3.68 5.00
CA GLY A 54 11.00 -3.85 3.64
C GLY A 54 11.04 -5.32 3.28
N GLY A 55 10.38 -5.70 2.18
CA GLY A 55 10.22 -7.10 1.77
C GLY A 55 8.92 -7.77 2.20
N SER A 56 8.04 -7.09 2.95
CA SER A 56 6.70 -7.60 3.23
C SER A 56 5.87 -7.72 1.94
N THR A 57 5.14 -8.83 1.81
CA THR A 57 4.19 -9.05 0.71
C THR A 57 2.84 -8.40 1.05
N LEU A 58 2.31 -7.63 0.12
CA LEU A 58 0.96 -7.07 0.18
C LEU A 58 0.10 -7.75 -0.88
N HIS A 59 -1.11 -8.14 -0.50
CA HIS A 59 -2.09 -8.63 -1.46
C HIS A 59 -2.93 -7.44 -1.94
N LEU A 60 -2.88 -7.17 -3.24
CA LEU A 60 -3.74 -6.19 -3.90
C LEU A 60 -4.99 -6.90 -4.42
N VAL A 61 -6.16 -6.41 -4.03
CA VAL A 61 -7.47 -6.85 -4.54
C VAL A 61 -8.17 -5.67 -5.18
N LEU A 62 -8.80 -5.91 -6.34
CA LEU A 62 -9.62 -4.90 -7.01
C LEU A 62 -11.00 -4.82 -6.36
N ALA A 63 -11.33 -3.67 -5.80
CA ALA A 63 -12.68 -3.30 -5.46
C ALA A 63 -13.40 -2.90 -6.76
N LEU A 64 -14.02 -3.88 -7.40
CA LEU A 64 -14.96 -3.65 -8.49
C LEU A 64 -16.20 -2.96 -7.90
N ARG A 65 -16.24 -1.63 -7.97
CA ARG A 65 -17.51 -0.93 -7.90
C ARG A 65 -18.15 -1.16 -9.27
N GLY A 66 -19.26 -1.89 -9.31
CA GLY A 66 -20.00 -2.18 -10.56
C GLY A 66 -20.08 -0.91 -11.40
N GLY A 67 -19.56 -0.99 -12.62
CA GLY A 67 -19.50 0.16 -13.53
C GLY A 67 -20.89 0.66 -13.89
N LEU A 68 -20.97 1.98 -14.11
CA LEU A 68 -22.06 2.78 -14.68
C LEU A 68 -23.51 2.26 -14.52
#